data_AF-A0A1X7GMC0-F1
#
_entry.id   AF-A0A1X7GMC0-F1
#
_cell.length_a   1.000
_cell.length_b   1.000
_cell.length_c   1.000
_cell.angle_alpha   90.00
_cell.angle_beta   90.00
_cell.angle_gamma   90.00
#
_symmetry.space_group_name_H-M   'P 1'
#
loop_
_entity.id
_entity.type
_entity.pdbx_description
1 polymer ?
#
loop_
_entity_poly.entity_id
_entity_poly.type
_entity_poly.pdbx_seq_one_letter_code
_entity_poly.pdbx_strand_id
1 'polypeptide(L)'
;HSSHGHTQLNLGYLIDQRGNNRGALRGTGFELRTDAYGALRAQQGLYLSTWKRSNAQGAQLDVSEAQQQLQNSEQRLKTLSDTAKQHNADALQAGLDSLTQLNADTDVTYGSDNSAPSQGPSEQQRNGGDTAWAIRSGGRGKTPGYQKPLLIASSPADIATATPQNTHLHSGKHLTVSTGEDVSIASGKSLLASVVQSISLFAQNAGAKLFAAKGKVELQAQSDAMELIAKQGIKITSTAAGIEVAAQEGILLTSGGGYIRIKDGNIEIHAPGTIDIKGAKKMFSGPAQLNRESPAWPESSVTQSLSFFAGNTNAGSSGAWAGMPYKLYAGGSMIGQGVMDKSGMIAVDHHPTTSDYTVELANGIRYDIPVGGQYKGENKNAELANSGFHRHESKTHPDVNQPGTRSFFRDSYASLNNPDSEEN
;
A
#
# COMPACT_ATOMS: atom_id res chain seq x y z
N HIS A 1 8.39 41.75 22.70
CA HIS A 1 8.14 41.79 21.24
C HIS A 1 9.41 41.34 20.54
N SER A 2 9.39 40.18 19.88
CA SER A 2 10.46 39.77 18.97
C SER A 2 10.01 40.09 17.54
N SER A 3 10.85 40.77 16.78
CA SER A 3 10.63 41.01 15.34
C SER A 3 11.03 39.80 14.48
N HIS A 4 11.56 38.74 15.10
CA HIS A 4 12.14 37.59 14.39
C HIS A 4 11.07 36.85 13.57
N GLY A 5 11.36 36.70 12.27
CA GLY A 5 10.49 36.08 11.29
C GLY A 5 9.10 36.72 11.19
N HIS A 6 8.92 37.97 11.64
CA HIS A 6 7.62 38.65 11.64
C HIS A 6 6.47 37.77 12.21
N THR A 7 6.77 37.06 13.31
CA THR A 7 5.84 36.13 13.96
C THR A 7 4.74 36.90 14.70
N GLN A 8 3.49 36.73 14.29
CA GLN A 8 2.35 37.54 14.76
C GLN A 8 1.06 36.72 14.90
N LEU A 9 0.26 37.05 15.91
CA LEU A 9 -1.17 36.73 16.01
C LEU A 9 -1.95 38.04 15.89
N ASN A 10 -2.65 38.24 14.78
CA ASN A 10 -3.46 39.42 14.51
C ASN A 10 -4.95 39.06 14.67
N LEU A 11 -5.72 39.84 15.42
CA LEU A 11 -7.15 39.59 15.72
C LEU A 11 -8.01 40.83 15.40
N GLY A 12 -9.20 40.63 14.84
CA GLY A 12 -10.17 41.69 14.57
C GLY A 12 -9.96 42.35 13.21
N TYR A 13 -9.50 43.60 13.21
CA TYR A 13 -9.32 44.42 11.99
C TYR A 13 -7.83 44.52 11.64
N LEU A 14 -7.41 43.79 10.61
CA LEU A 14 -5.99 43.58 10.28
C LEU A 14 -5.54 44.68 9.30
N ILE A 15 -4.63 45.54 9.74
CA ILE A 15 -4.05 46.63 8.93
C ILE A 15 -2.55 46.41 8.77
N ASP A 16 -1.99 46.85 7.64
CA ASP A 16 -0.54 46.98 7.51
C ASP A 16 -0.03 48.00 8.55
N GLN A 17 1.03 47.65 9.26
CA GLN A 17 1.65 48.51 10.27
C GLN A 17 3.15 48.54 10.05
N ARG A 18 3.69 49.75 9.80
CA ARG A 18 5.13 49.99 9.65
C ARG A 18 5.57 50.98 10.72
N GLY A 19 6.08 50.46 11.83
CA GLY A 19 6.30 51.26 13.04
C GLY A 19 4.98 51.88 13.51
N ASN A 20 4.94 53.20 13.65
CA ASN A 20 3.74 53.93 14.07
C ASN A 20 2.81 54.31 12.89
N ASN A 21 3.17 53.95 11.65
CA ASN A 21 2.35 54.28 10.48
C ASN A 21 1.30 53.20 10.20
N ARG A 22 0.04 53.64 10.15
CA ARG A 22 -1.11 52.82 9.75
C ARG A 22 -1.19 52.77 8.22
N GLY A 23 -1.13 51.56 7.66
CA GLY A 23 -1.24 51.29 6.24
C GLY A 23 -2.61 50.74 5.82
N ALA A 24 -2.64 50.08 4.66
CA ALA A 24 -3.85 49.55 4.05
C ALA A 24 -4.49 48.41 4.86
N LEU A 25 -5.79 48.19 4.65
CA LEU A 25 -6.51 47.03 5.16
C LEU A 25 -5.93 45.74 4.55
N ARG A 26 -5.59 44.77 5.40
CA ARG A 26 -5.12 43.43 5.02
C ARG A 26 -6.21 42.37 5.16
N GLY A 27 -7.16 42.55 6.07
CA GLY A 27 -8.29 41.64 6.25
C GLY A 27 -9.04 41.84 7.56
N THR A 28 -9.98 40.94 7.84
CA THR A 28 -10.76 40.88 9.09
C THR A 28 -10.83 39.44 9.59
N GLY A 29 -10.79 39.22 10.90
CA GLY A 29 -10.83 37.89 11.51
C GLY A 29 -9.58 37.62 12.33
N PHE A 30 -8.88 36.52 12.06
CA PHE A 30 -7.60 36.23 12.68
C PHE A 30 -6.55 35.83 11.64
N GLU A 31 -5.29 36.15 11.91
CA GLU A 31 -4.14 35.69 11.15
C GLU A 31 -3.06 35.22 12.14
N LEU A 32 -2.59 33.98 11.94
CA LEU A 32 -1.37 33.47 12.55
C LEU A 32 -0.32 33.37 11.44
N ARG A 33 0.75 34.18 11.50
CA ARG A 33 1.82 34.20 10.49
C ARG A 33 3.20 34.16 11.10
N THR A 34 4.15 33.58 10.37
CA THR A 34 5.57 33.61 10.65
C THR A 34 6.33 33.30 9.35
N ASP A 35 7.51 33.90 9.17
CA ASP A 35 8.47 33.55 8.12
C ASP A 35 9.39 32.38 8.57
N ALA A 36 9.24 31.93 9.82
CA ALA A 36 9.95 30.80 10.40
C ALA A 36 9.04 29.54 10.45
N TYR A 37 9.42 28.54 11.26
CA TYR A 37 8.63 27.33 11.43
C TYR A 37 7.32 27.59 12.20
N GLY A 38 6.24 26.94 11.76
CA GLY A 38 4.95 26.91 12.45
C GLY A 38 4.53 25.48 12.78
N ALA A 39 3.92 25.27 13.95
CA ALA A 39 3.36 23.99 14.34
C ALA A 39 2.02 24.18 15.07
N LEU A 40 1.00 23.44 14.63
CA LEU A 40 -0.26 23.27 15.36
C LEU A 40 -0.29 21.83 15.89
N ARG A 41 -0.28 21.65 17.21
CA ARG A 41 -0.30 20.34 17.86
C ARG A 41 -1.38 20.29 18.91
N ALA A 42 -2.27 19.31 18.81
CA ALA A 42 -3.31 19.06 19.79
C ALA A 42 -3.38 17.56 20.08
N GLN A 43 -2.91 17.15 21.26
CA GLN A 43 -2.80 15.74 21.67
C GLN A 43 -4.16 15.02 21.72
N GLN A 44 -5.25 15.76 21.90
CA GLN A 44 -6.61 15.23 21.94
C GLN A 44 -7.34 15.40 20.59
N GLY A 45 -6.66 15.90 19.56
CA GLY A 45 -7.18 16.11 18.21
C GLY A 45 -7.45 17.58 17.86
N LEU A 46 -7.74 17.82 16.58
CA LEU A 46 -7.88 19.14 15.95
C LEU A 46 -9.10 19.17 15.03
N TYR A 47 -9.95 20.18 15.19
CA TYR A 47 -11.08 20.45 14.28
C TYR A 47 -10.81 21.73 13.49
N LEU A 48 -10.86 21.64 12.16
CA LEU A 48 -10.74 22.76 11.24
C LEU A 48 -12.10 22.96 10.56
N SER A 49 -12.73 24.11 10.79
CA SER A 49 -14.12 24.33 10.38
C SER A 49 -14.38 25.74 9.88
N THR A 50 -15.25 25.85 8.88
CA THR A 50 -15.84 27.10 8.39
C THR A 50 -17.34 27.20 8.70
N TRP A 51 -17.88 26.27 9.50
CA TRP A 51 -19.26 26.32 9.98
C TRP A 51 -19.47 27.52 10.92
N LYS A 52 -20.59 28.23 10.74
CA LYS A 52 -20.87 29.46 11.48
C LYS A 52 -21.26 29.13 12.93
N ARG A 53 -20.52 29.71 13.88
CA ARG A 53 -20.87 29.74 15.32
C ARG A 53 -21.05 31.17 15.81
N SER A 54 -22.27 31.71 15.64
CA SER A 54 -22.60 33.09 16.05
C SER A 54 -22.29 33.28 17.54
N ASN A 55 -21.57 34.35 17.89
CA ASN A 55 -21.21 34.67 19.28
C ASN A 55 -20.51 33.52 20.04
N ALA A 56 -19.80 32.65 19.32
CA ALA A 56 -19.16 31.44 19.86
C ALA A 56 -20.15 30.52 20.62
N GLN A 57 -21.39 30.46 20.16
CA GLN A 57 -22.40 29.52 20.67
C GLN A 57 -22.02 28.08 20.33
N GLY A 58 -22.24 27.17 21.28
CA GLY A 58 -21.84 25.76 21.20
C GLY A 58 -20.47 25.48 21.83
N ALA A 59 -20.09 24.21 21.80
CA ALA A 59 -18.81 23.74 22.30
C ALA A 59 -17.65 24.06 21.33
N GLN A 60 -16.43 24.13 21.86
CA GLN A 60 -15.23 24.35 21.04
C GLN A 60 -15.02 23.26 19.98
N LEU A 61 -15.31 22.00 20.32
CA LEU A 61 -15.25 20.84 19.44
C LEU A 61 -16.65 20.34 19.07
N ASP A 62 -17.60 21.24 18.90
CA ASP A 62 -18.90 20.87 18.33
C ASP A 62 -18.71 20.50 16.85
N VAL A 63 -18.72 19.20 16.58
CA VAL A 63 -18.54 18.60 15.26
C VAL A 63 -19.83 18.06 14.66
N SER A 64 -20.98 18.46 15.19
CA SER A 64 -22.30 17.91 14.79
C SER A 64 -22.51 17.92 13.28
N GLU A 65 -22.13 19.00 12.58
CA GLU A 65 -22.26 19.06 11.12
C GLU A 65 -21.33 18.08 10.39
N ALA A 66 -20.10 17.90 10.88
CA ALA A 66 -19.17 16.93 10.30
C ALA A 66 -19.62 15.48 10.57
N GLN A 67 -20.08 15.21 11.79
CA GLN A 67 -20.57 13.89 12.21
C GLN A 67 -21.78 13.46 11.38
N GLN A 68 -22.72 14.37 11.11
CA GLN A 68 -23.86 14.08 10.23
C GLN A 68 -23.41 13.69 8.82
N GLN A 69 -22.40 14.36 8.25
CA GLN A 69 -21.86 14.01 6.93
C GLN A 69 -21.18 12.64 6.95
N LEU A 70 -20.43 12.31 8.00
CA LEU A 70 -19.77 11.01 8.16
C LEU A 70 -20.78 9.86 8.33
N GLN A 71 -21.85 10.06 9.10
CA GLN A 71 -22.95 9.09 9.24
C GLN A 71 -23.70 8.86 7.93
N ASN A 72 -23.99 9.93 7.18
CA ASN A 72 -24.61 9.83 5.86
C ASN A 72 -23.70 9.07 4.87
N SER A 73 -22.38 9.31 4.94
CA SER A 73 -21.38 8.58 4.15
C SER A 73 -21.34 7.10 4.53
N GLU A 74 -21.41 6.77 5.83
CA GLU A 74 -21.40 5.39 6.32
C GLU A 74 -22.59 4.60 5.78
N GLN A 75 -23.80 5.16 5.86
CA GLN A 75 -25.00 4.53 5.32
C GLN A 75 -24.89 4.28 3.81
N ARG A 76 -24.36 5.25 3.06
CA ARG A 76 -24.15 5.13 1.61
C ARG A 76 -23.12 4.04 1.28
N LEU A 77 -21.98 4.04 1.97
CA LEU A 77 -20.94 3.02 1.81
C LEU A 77 -21.48 1.63 2.10
N LYS A 78 -22.29 1.50 3.16
CA LYS A 78 -22.93 0.25 3.52
C LYS A 78 -23.85 -0.25 2.40
N THR A 79 -24.74 0.58 1.89
CA THR A 79 -25.65 0.19 0.79
C THR A 79 -24.88 -0.21 -0.47
N LEU A 80 -23.84 0.55 -0.85
CA LEU A 80 -22.99 0.23 -1.99
C LEU A 80 -22.23 -1.09 -1.80
N SER A 81 -21.69 -1.31 -0.60
CA SER A 81 -20.97 -2.54 -0.23
C SER A 81 -21.90 -3.76 -0.27
N ASP A 82 -23.09 -3.65 0.31
CA ASP A 82 -24.09 -4.73 0.31
C ASP A 82 -24.55 -5.06 -1.11
N THR A 83 -24.74 -4.04 -1.96
CA THR A 83 -25.12 -4.22 -3.37
C THR A 83 -23.99 -4.87 -4.18
N ALA A 84 -22.75 -4.42 -4.02
CA ALA A 84 -21.60 -5.03 -4.68
C ALA A 84 -21.50 -6.53 -4.34
N LYS A 85 -21.65 -6.87 -3.06
CA LYS A 85 -21.66 -8.26 -2.59
C LYS A 85 -22.77 -9.10 -3.20
N GLN A 86 -23.99 -8.55 -3.34
CA GLN A 86 -25.11 -9.24 -3.99
C GLN A 86 -24.85 -9.53 -5.48
N HIS A 87 -23.97 -8.76 -6.11
CA HIS A 87 -23.56 -8.92 -7.52
C HIS A 87 -22.20 -9.60 -7.70
N ASN A 88 -21.70 -10.30 -6.67
CA ASN A 88 -20.41 -11.01 -6.66
C ASN A 88 -19.18 -10.12 -6.88
N ALA A 89 -19.28 -8.81 -6.63
CA ALA A 89 -18.14 -7.91 -6.57
C ALA A 89 -17.61 -7.81 -5.13
N ASP A 90 -16.32 -7.46 -4.97
CA ASP A 90 -15.72 -7.29 -3.65
C ASP A 90 -16.45 -6.20 -2.83
N ALA A 91 -16.70 -6.50 -1.56
CA ALA A 91 -17.34 -5.59 -0.62
C ALA A 91 -16.36 -4.54 -0.07
N LEU A 92 -16.87 -3.37 0.31
CA LEU A 92 -16.08 -2.25 0.87
C LEU A 92 -15.93 -2.33 2.40
N GLN A 93 -15.91 -3.54 2.97
CA GLN A 93 -16.06 -3.77 4.40
C GLN A 93 -15.01 -3.04 5.25
N ALA A 94 -13.73 -3.09 4.85
CA ALA A 94 -12.66 -2.43 5.61
C ALA A 94 -12.83 -0.90 5.69
N GLY A 95 -13.36 -0.28 4.63
CA GLY A 95 -13.69 1.14 4.62
C GLY A 95 -14.89 1.46 5.51
N LEU A 96 -15.90 0.58 5.50
CA LEU A 96 -17.07 0.70 6.37
C LEU A 96 -16.66 0.60 7.85
N ASP A 97 -15.90 -0.43 8.23
CA ASP A 97 -15.44 -0.63 9.61
C ASP A 97 -14.61 0.56 10.11
N SER A 98 -13.73 1.09 9.25
CA SER A 98 -12.94 2.28 9.57
C SER A 98 -13.80 3.53 9.77
N LEU A 99 -14.88 3.69 9.01
CA LEU A 99 -15.78 4.84 9.12
C LEU A 99 -16.73 4.72 10.32
N THR A 100 -17.24 3.53 10.62
CA THR A 100 -18.01 3.26 11.85
C THR A 100 -17.17 3.58 13.09
N GLN A 101 -15.89 3.17 13.10
CA GLN A 101 -14.98 3.49 14.20
C GLN A 101 -14.71 5.00 14.29
N LEU A 102 -14.56 5.70 13.17
CA LEU A 102 -14.39 7.16 13.16
C LEU A 102 -15.62 7.86 13.77
N ASN A 103 -16.83 7.45 13.40
CA ASN A 103 -18.06 8.01 13.98
C ASN A 103 -18.11 7.81 15.49
N ALA A 104 -17.76 6.62 15.98
CA ALA A 104 -17.69 6.34 17.42
C ALA A 104 -16.62 7.20 18.13
N ASP A 105 -15.44 7.38 17.51
CA ASP A 105 -14.34 8.18 18.08
C ASP A 105 -14.70 9.68 18.16
N THR A 106 -15.70 10.15 17.40
CA THR A 106 -16.20 11.55 17.42
C THR A 106 -17.38 11.80 18.35
N ASP A 107 -18.01 10.75 18.88
CA ASP A 107 -19.23 10.84 19.69
C ASP A 107 -18.93 10.66 21.18
N VAL A 108 -18.02 11.48 21.72
CA VAL A 108 -17.67 11.44 23.14
C VAL A 108 -17.67 12.82 23.78
N THR A 109 -17.92 12.85 25.08
CA THR A 109 -17.79 14.06 25.89
C THR A 109 -16.65 13.93 26.89
N TYR A 110 -15.93 15.01 27.14
CA TYR A 110 -14.95 15.12 28.21
C TYR A 110 -15.33 16.23 29.20
N GLY A 111 -14.71 16.20 30.38
CA GLY A 111 -15.02 17.09 31.51
C GLY A 111 -15.75 16.37 32.64
N SER A 112 -15.92 17.06 33.77
CA SER A 112 -16.57 16.49 34.96
C SER A 112 -17.67 17.42 35.48
N ASP A 113 -18.77 16.81 35.88
CA ASP A 113 -19.95 17.43 36.49
C ASP A 113 -20.22 16.89 37.91
N ASN A 114 -19.38 15.99 38.43
CA ASN A 114 -19.54 15.26 39.70
C ASN A 114 -19.69 16.13 40.98
N SER A 115 -19.67 17.45 40.87
CA SER A 115 -19.94 18.41 41.96
C SER A 115 -20.67 19.68 41.48
N ALA A 116 -21.30 19.64 40.29
CA ALA A 116 -22.22 20.68 39.85
C ALA A 116 -23.59 20.50 40.57
N PRO A 117 -24.32 21.58 40.88
CA PRO A 117 -25.66 21.48 41.48
C PRO A 117 -26.58 20.59 40.63
N SER A 118 -27.40 19.74 41.26
CA SER A 118 -28.20 18.67 40.60
C SER A 118 -29.26 19.13 39.60
N GLN A 119 -29.42 20.44 39.41
CA GLN A 119 -30.29 21.03 38.39
C GLN A 119 -29.45 22.02 37.58
N GLY A 120 -28.85 21.52 36.50
CA GLY A 120 -28.23 22.32 35.44
C GLY A 120 -28.91 22.04 34.10
N PRO A 121 -28.84 22.98 33.14
CA PRO A 121 -29.30 22.71 31.78
C PRO A 121 -28.51 21.54 31.16
N SER A 122 -29.18 20.74 30.34
CA SER A 122 -28.62 19.53 29.69
C SER A 122 -27.51 19.83 28.68
N GLU A 123 -27.32 21.10 28.28
CA GLU A 123 -26.35 21.51 27.25
C GLU A 123 -25.59 22.77 27.67
N GLN A 124 -24.27 22.74 27.50
CA GLN A 124 -23.35 23.84 27.81
C GLN A 124 -23.36 24.88 26.66
N GLN A 125 -24.24 25.88 26.74
CA GLN A 125 -24.18 27.06 25.85
C GLN A 125 -23.27 28.15 26.45
N ARG A 126 -22.08 28.38 25.87
CA ARG A 126 -21.36 29.65 26.12
C ARG A 126 -22.14 30.79 25.47
N ASN A 127 -22.45 31.82 26.26
CA ASN A 127 -23.34 32.94 25.94
C ASN A 127 -24.85 32.60 25.80
N GLY A 128 -25.32 31.46 26.29
CA GLY A 128 -26.76 31.09 26.26
C GLY A 128 -27.28 30.23 27.41
N GLY A 129 -26.40 29.62 28.22
CA GLY A 129 -26.81 28.88 29.42
C GLY A 129 -27.13 29.80 30.60
N ASP A 130 -27.89 29.28 31.58
CA ASP A 130 -28.15 29.95 32.85
C ASP A 130 -26.83 30.39 33.51
N THR A 131 -26.57 31.70 33.47
CA THR A 131 -25.39 32.32 34.08
C THR A 131 -25.30 31.99 35.58
N ALA A 132 -26.45 31.79 36.25
CA ALA A 132 -26.46 31.40 37.65
C ALA A 132 -25.92 29.97 37.84
N TRP A 133 -26.22 29.04 36.94
CA TRP A 133 -25.63 27.70 36.98
C TRP A 133 -24.14 27.71 36.69
N ALA A 134 -23.69 28.44 35.66
CA ALA A 134 -22.25 28.53 35.34
C ALA A 134 -21.43 29.13 36.50
N ILE A 135 -22.00 30.11 37.22
CA ILE A 135 -21.41 30.68 38.45
C ILE A 135 -21.40 29.62 39.57
N ARG A 136 -22.50 28.91 39.81
CA ARG A 136 -22.60 27.89 40.88
C ARG A 136 -21.76 26.64 40.63
N SER A 137 -21.59 26.23 39.37
CA SER A 137 -20.79 25.08 38.98
C SER A 137 -19.28 25.39 38.91
N GLY A 138 -18.91 26.68 38.97
CA GLY A 138 -17.53 27.13 38.80
C GLY A 138 -17.02 26.91 37.36
N GLY A 139 -17.92 26.94 36.38
CA GLY A 139 -17.59 26.65 34.98
C GLY A 139 -17.33 25.18 34.64
N ARG A 140 -17.61 24.25 35.56
CA ARG A 140 -17.48 22.80 35.33
C ARG A 140 -18.65 22.27 34.50
N GLY A 141 -18.40 21.25 33.69
CA GLY A 141 -19.40 20.57 32.86
C GLY A 141 -18.76 19.60 31.87
N LYS A 142 -19.59 18.99 31.02
CA LYS A 142 -19.20 18.08 29.94
C LYS A 142 -19.35 18.78 28.59
N THR A 143 -18.39 18.55 27.70
CA THR A 143 -18.37 19.12 26.34
C THR A 143 -17.96 18.03 25.34
N PRO A 144 -18.44 18.06 24.08
CA PRO A 144 -17.95 17.20 23.00
C PRO A 144 -16.43 17.25 22.87
N GLY A 145 -15.83 16.11 22.49
CA GLY A 145 -14.43 15.95 22.14
C GLY A 145 -14.21 14.65 21.37
N TYR A 146 -12.97 14.16 21.35
CA TYR A 146 -12.62 12.93 20.64
C TYR A 146 -12.07 11.86 21.57
N GLN A 147 -12.37 10.60 21.26
CA GLN A 147 -11.82 9.45 21.99
C GLN A 147 -10.37 9.18 21.60
N LYS A 148 -10.00 9.54 20.36
CA LYS A 148 -8.65 9.43 19.78
C LYS A 148 -8.19 10.77 19.22
N PRO A 149 -6.88 10.99 19.04
CA PRO A 149 -6.37 12.19 18.39
C PRO A 149 -6.75 12.22 16.91
N LEU A 150 -7.88 12.85 16.58
CA LEU A 150 -8.39 13.00 15.22
C LEU A 150 -8.05 14.37 14.64
N LEU A 151 -7.89 14.45 13.32
CA LEU A 151 -7.94 15.70 12.56
C LEU A 151 -9.16 15.66 11.66
N ILE A 152 -10.12 16.54 11.90
CA ILE A 152 -11.34 16.66 11.08
C ILE A 152 -11.35 18.04 10.43
N ALA A 153 -11.50 18.06 9.11
CA ALA A 153 -11.74 19.28 8.35
C ALA A 153 -13.17 19.25 7.78
N SER A 154 -13.95 20.30 8.00
CA SER A 154 -15.34 20.36 7.55
C SER A 154 -15.72 21.77 7.10
N SER A 155 -16.51 21.87 6.03
CA SER A 155 -16.98 23.12 5.45
C SER A 155 -18.42 22.93 4.99
N PRO A 156 -19.31 23.94 5.11
CA PRO A 156 -20.64 23.91 4.52
C PRO A 156 -20.63 24.05 2.98
N ALA A 157 -19.50 24.45 2.42
CA ALA A 157 -19.25 24.55 0.98
C ALA A 157 -18.06 23.64 0.63
N ASP A 158 -17.15 24.10 -0.22
CA ASP A 158 -16.05 23.27 -0.71
C ASP A 158 -14.86 23.17 0.27
N ILE A 159 -14.07 22.11 0.10
CA ILE A 159 -12.72 21.95 0.64
C ILE A 159 -11.78 21.72 -0.53
N ALA A 160 -10.76 22.57 -0.68
CA ALA A 160 -9.79 22.47 -1.78
C ALA A 160 -8.37 22.27 -1.24
N THR A 161 -7.58 21.45 -1.95
CA THR A 161 -6.13 21.33 -1.76
C THR A 161 -5.43 21.56 -3.10
N ALA A 162 -4.38 22.37 -3.12
CA ALA A 162 -3.70 22.75 -4.35
C ALA A 162 -2.21 22.97 -4.11
N THR A 163 -1.37 22.56 -5.07
CA THR A 163 0.08 22.76 -5.08
C THR A 163 0.59 22.69 -6.53
N PRO A 164 1.60 23.48 -6.92
CA PRO A 164 2.23 23.37 -8.23
C PRO A 164 3.19 22.17 -8.34
N GLN A 165 3.47 21.48 -7.23
CA GLN A 165 4.35 20.32 -7.15
C GLN A 165 3.50 19.06 -6.93
N ASN A 166 3.80 18.30 -5.88
CA ASN A 166 3.19 17.00 -5.63
C ASN A 166 2.23 17.05 -4.44
N THR A 167 1.11 16.35 -4.56
CA THR A 167 0.22 16.00 -3.43
C THR A 167 0.38 14.51 -3.13
N HIS A 168 0.68 14.17 -1.88
CA HIS A 168 0.75 12.79 -1.41
C HIS A 168 -0.43 12.49 -0.49
N LEU A 169 -1.21 11.46 -0.80
CA LEU A 169 -2.25 10.90 0.06
C LEU A 169 -1.81 9.49 0.46
N HIS A 170 -1.54 9.31 1.75
CA HIS A 170 -1.06 8.03 2.28
C HIS A 170 -1.82 7.69 3.56
N SER A 171 -2.22 6.42 3.67
CA SER A 171 -2.86 5.85 4.85
C SER A 171 -2.21 4.50 5.15
N GLY A 172 -1.74 4.29 6.38
CA GLY A 172 -1.10 3.03 6.78
C GLY A 172 -2.05 1.82 6.88
N LYS A 173 -3.36 2.04 6.70
CA LYS A 173 -4.38 0.99 6.66
C LYS A 173 -5.25 1.14 5.40
N HIS A 174 -6.25 2.01 5.45
CA HIS A 174 -7.24 2.16 4.38
C HIS A 174 -7.37 3.62 3.97
N LEU A 175 -7.49 3.86 2.67
CA LEU A 175 -7.92 5.14 2.09
C LEU A 175 -9.32 4.92 1.50
N THR A 176 -10.31 5.64 2.02
CA THR A 176 -11.69 5.58 1.53
C THR A 176 -12.05 6.92 0.89
N VAL A 177 -12.53 6.86 -0.35
CA VAL A 177 -13.05 8.02 -1.08
C VAL A 177 -14.55 7.77 -1.31
N SER A 178 -15.39 8.65 -0.77
CA SER A 178 -16.85 8.55 -0.84
C SER A 178 -17.44 9.88 -1.24
N THR A 179 -18.42 9.85 -2.14
CA THR A 179 -19.13 11.03 -2.66
C THR A 179 -20.63 10.78 -2.64
N GLY A 180 -21.41 11.87 -2.57
CA GLY A 180 -22.86 11.80 -2.76
C GLY A 180 -23.26 11.59 -4.22
N GLU A 181 -22.39 12.04 -5.14
CA GLU A 181 -22.56 12.03 -6.59
C GLU A 181 -21.31 11.39 -7.25
N ASP A 182 -20.68 12.05 -8.20
CA ASP A 182 -19.60 11.50 -9.02
C ASP A 182 -18.20 11.58 -8.37
N VAL A 183 -17.35 10.61 -8.69
CA VAL A 183 -15.89 10.71 -8.52
C VAL A 183 -15.28 10.98 -9.91
N SER A 184 -14.70 12.16 -10.10
CA SER A 184 -14.00 12.53 -11.33
C SER A 184 -12.48 12.48 -11.15
N ILE A 185 -11.80 11.68 -11.98
CA ILE A 185 -10.34 11.56 -11.98
C ILE A 185 -9.81 11.96 -13.36
N ALA A 186 -9.01 13.02 -13.40
CA ALA A 186 -8.37 13.51 -14.61
C ALA A 186 -6.85 13.56 -14.42
N SER A 187 -6.10 13.00 -15.37
CA SER A 187 -4.64 13.03 -15.39
C SER A 187 -4.14 13.55 -16.73
N GLY A 188 -3.18 14.48 -16.70
CA GLY A 188 -2.61 15.07 -17.92
C GLY A 188 -1.68 14.13 -18.69
N LYS A 189 -1.24 13.02 -18.09
CA LYS A 189 -0.30 12.08 -18.73
C LYS A 189 -0.77 10.63 -18.62
N SER A 190 -0.90 10.09 -17.41
CA SER A 190 -1.20 8.67 -17.19
C SER A 190 -1.93 8.48 -15.87
N LEU A 191 -2.84 7.50 -15.84
CA LEU A 191 -3.41 6.96 -14.61
C LEU A 191 -2.79 5.57 -14.41
N LEU A 192 -1.98 5.43 -13.37
CA LEU A 192 -1.30 4.19 -13.02
C LEU A 192 -1.91 3.63 -11.73
N ALA A 193 -2.35 2.38 -11.76
CA ALA A 193 -2.89 1.68 -10.60
C ALA A 193 -2.20 0.31 -10.51
N SER A 194 -1.59 0.04 -9.35
CA SER A 194 -0.93 -1.24 -9.06
C SER A 194 -1.41 -1.72 -7.70
N VAL A 195 -1.95 -2.94 -7.66
CA VAL A 195 -2.53 -3.54 -6.45
C VAL A 195 -1.89 -4.89 -6.20
N VAL A 196 -1.82 -5.29 -4.93
CA VAL A 196 -1.18 -6.57 -4.53
C VAL A 196 -2.17 -7.74 -4.61
N GLN A 197 -3.45 -7.50 -4.34
CA GLN A 197 -4.46 -8.56 -4.23
C GLN A 197 -5.45 -8.56 -5.41
N SER A 198 -6.38 -7.60 -5.46
CA SER A 198 -7.44 -7.58 -6.48
C SER A 198 -7.83 -6.16 -6.91
N ILE A 199 -8.41 -6.05 -8.10
CA ILE A 199 -9.17 -4.88 -8.56
C ILE A 199 -10.63 -5.33 -8.75
N SER A 200 -11.56 -4.69 -8.04
CA SER A 200 -13.01 -4.90 -8.21
C SER A 200 -13.66 -3.60 -8.67
N LEU A 201 -14.31 -3.62 -9.84
CA LEU A 201 -15.03 -2.49 -10.42
C LEU A 201 -16.49 -2.88 -10.64
N PHE A 202 -17.40 -2.23 -9.91
CA PHE A 202 -18.82 -2.53 -9.95
C PHE A 202 -19.65 -1.29 -10.31
N ALA A 203 -20.57 -1.43 -11.27
CA ALA A 203 -21.53 -0.41 -11.66
C ALA A 203 -22.94 -1.01 -11.62
N GLN A 204 -23.82 -0.45 -10.78
CA GLN A 204 -25.15 -1.01 -10.52
C GLN A 204 -26.14 -0.79 -11.67
N ASN A 205 -26.17 0.43 -12.24
CA ASN A 205 -27.30 0.87 -13.07
C ASN A 205 -26.93 1.09 -14.55
N ALA A 206 -25.88 1.87 -14.82
CA ALA A 206 -25.58 2.39 -16.17
C ALA A 206 -24.53 1.56 -16.94
N GLY A 207 -24.02 0.49 -16.36
CA GLY A 207 -22.97 -0.35 -16.92
C GLY A 207 -21.58 0.30 -16.90
N ALA A 208 -20.64 -0.31 -17.64
CA ALA A 208 -19.25 0.12 -17.71
C ALA A 208 -18.81 0.39 -19.15
N LYS A 209 -17.88 1.32 -19.32
CA LYS A 209 -17.34 1.75 -20.62
C LYS A 209 -15.82 1.83 -20.52
N LEU A 210 -15.12 1.09 -21.39
CA LEU A 210 -13.67 1.12 -21.52
C LEU A 210 -13.32 1.42 -22.98
N PHE A 211 -12.74 2.59 -23.22
CA PHE A 211 -12.38 3.04 -24.56
C PHE A 211 -10.93 3.54 -24.59
N ALA A 212 -10.19 3.12 -25.61
CA ALA A 212 -8.93 3.75 -26.00
C ALA A 212 -9.13 4.42 -27.36
N ALA A 213 -9.03 5.75 -27.41
CA ALA A 213 -9.20 6.50 -28.67
C ALA A 213 -8.06 6.21 -29.67
N LYS A 214 -6.86 5.96 -29.14
CA LYS A 214 -5.66 5.51 -29.85
C LYS A 214 -4.92 4.52 -28.96
N GLY A 215 -4.11 3.67 -29.57
CA GLY A 215 -3.35 2.65 -28.86
C GLY A 215 -4.13 1.35 -28.66
N LYS A 216 -3.40 0.32 -28.24
CA LYS A 216 -3.92 -1.04 -28.01
C LYS A 216 -4.64 -1.11 -26.66
N VAL A 217 -5.72 -1.88 -26.59
CA VAL A 217 -6.30 -2.34 -25.32
C VAL A 217 -5.81 -3.76 -25.08
N GLU A 218 -5.23 -4.01 -23.91
CA GLU A 218 -4.70 -5.31 -23.52
C GLU A 218 -5.37 -5.75 -22.23
N LEU A 219 -5.93 -6.97 -22.24
CA LEU A 219 -6.50 -7.63 -21.08
C LEU A 219 -5.85 -9.00 -20.99
N GLN A 220 -5.29 -9.35 -19.84
CA GLN A 220 -4.57 -10.61 -19.61
C GLN A 220 -4.86 -11.12 -18.21
N ALA A 221 -5.13 -12.43 -18.10
CA ALA A 221 -5.03 -13.18 -16.86
C ALA A 221 -3.78 -14.07 -17.00
N GLN A 222 -2.67 -13.66 -16.39
CA GLN A 222 -1.34 -14.24 -16.69
C GLN A 222 -1.11 -15.61 -16.06
N SER A 223 -1.84 -15.93 -14.98
CA SER A 223 -1.72 -17.18 -14.24
C SER A 223 -3.06 -17.83 -13.92
N ASP A 224 -4.16 -17.30 -14.46
CA ASP A 224 -5.52 -17.75 -14.13
C ASP A 224 -6.46 -17.55 -15.34
N ALA A 225 -7.73 -17.94 -15.18
CA ALA A 225 -8.74 -17.86 -16.21
C ALA A 225 -9.22 -16.43 -16.49
N MET A 226 -9.76 -16.24 -17.70
CA MET A 226 -10.50 -15.04 -18.08
C MET A 226 -11.93 -15.43 -18.46
N GLU A 227 -12.93 -14.78 -17.84
CA GLU A 227 -14.34 -15.00 -18.11
C GLU A 227 -15.02 -13.76 -18.70
N LEU A 228 -15.80 -13.95 -19.78
CA LEU A 228 -16.63 -12.91 -20.40
C LEU A 228 -18.07 -13.43 -20.50
N ILE A 229 -18.94 -12.92 -19.62
CA ILE A 229 -20.32 -13.40 -19.48
C ILE A 229 -21.30 -12.25 -19.68
N ALA A 230 -22.33 -12.46 -20.49
CA ALA A 230 -23.43 -11.52 -20.67
C ALA A 230 -24.78 -12.25 -20.68
N LYS A 231 -25.80 -11.67 -20.03
CA LYS A 231 -27.18 -12.20 -20.08
C LYS A 231 -27.81 -12.07 -21.46
N GLN A 232 -27.39 -11.07 -22.23
CA GLN A 232 -27.83 -10.84 -23.60
C GLN A 232 -26.75 -11.31 -24.59
N GLY A 233 -26.52 -10.58 -25.68
CA GLY A 233 -25.48 -10.93 -26.65
C GLY A 233 -24.08 -10.49 -26.25
N ILE A 234 -23.08 -11.26 -26.70
CA ILE A 234 -21.68 -10.83 -26.78
C ILE A 234 -21.38 -10.56 -28.25
N LYS A 235 -20.81 -9.39 -28.57
CA LYS A 235 -20.41 -9.00 -29.92
C LYS A 235 -18.90 -8.78 -29.98
N ILE A 236 -18.20 -9.63 -30.73
CA ILE A 236 -16.77 -9.49 -31.03
C ILE A 236 -16.67 -9.09 -32.50
N THR A 237 -16.02 -7.97 -32.81
CA THR A 237 -15.97 -7.43 -34.17
C THR A 237 -14.63 -6.75 -34.43
N SER A 238 -13.97 -7.13 -35.52
CA SER A 238 -12.86 -6.38 -36.13
C SER A 238 -13.38 -5.75 -37.42
N THR A 239 -13.22 -4.43 -37.58
CA THR A 239 -13.79 -3.68 -38.71
C THR A 239 -12.83 -3.57 -39.91
N ALA A 240 -11.53 -3.71 -39.68
CA ALA A 240 -10.50 -3.53 -40.70
C ALA A 240 -9.59 -4.76 -40.90
N ALA A 241 -9.54 -5.67 -39.92
CA ALA A 241 -8.65 -6.83 -39.92
C ALA A 241 -9.40 -8.11 -39.50
N GLY A 242 -8.67 -9.13 -39.05
CA GLY A 242 -9.24 -10.39 -38.59
C GLY A 242 -9.57 -10.42 -37.09
N ILE A 243 -10.27 -11.48 -36.70
CA ILE A 243 -10.40 -11.93 -35.31
C ILE A 243 -9.59 -13.22 -35.19
N GLU A 244 -8.73 -13.31 -34.20
CA GLU A 244 -7.90 -14.48 -33.95
C GLU A 244 -8.28 -15.10 -32.60
N VAL A 245 -8.61 -16.40 -32.61
CA VAL A 245 -8.89 -17.19 -31.42
C VAL A 245 -8.01 -18.43 -31.48
N ALA A 246 -7.18 -18.62 -30.46
CA ALA A 246 -6.24 -19.73 -30.38
C ALA A 246 -6.19 -20.27 -28.95
N ALA A 247 -6.05 -21.59 -28.84
CA ALA A 247 -5.91 -22.30 -27.58
C ALA A 247 -5.00 -23.51 -27.79
N GLN A 248 -4.23 -23.85 -26.76
CA GLN A 248 -3.33 -25.01 -26.81
C GLN A 248 -4.08 -26.33 -26.64
N GLU A 249 -5.06 -26.39 -25.73
CA GLU A 249 -5.84 -27.61 -25.49
C GLU A 249 -7.05 -27.78 -26.43
N GLY A 250 -7.72 -26.68 -26.78
CA GLY A 250 -8.83 -26.73 -27.72
C GLY A 250 -9.78 -25.54 -27.68
N ILE A 251 -10.61 -25.43 -28.72
CA ILE A 251 -11.65 -24.41 -28.87
C ILE A 251 -13.00 -25.11 -29.00
N LEU A 252 -14.00 -24.67 -28.23
CA LEU A 252 -15.38 -25.18 -28.28
C LEU A 252 -16.37 -24.04 -28.50
N LEU A 253 -17.16 -24.13 -29.55
CA LEU A 253 -18.29 -23.23 -29.83
C LEU A 253 -19.58 -24.05 -29.74
N THR A 254 -20.51 -23.68 -28.86
CA THR A 254 -21.73 -24.47 -28.59
C THR A 254 -22.98 -23.59 -28.59
N SER A 255 -24.10 -24.14 -29.07
CA SER A 255 -25.42 -23.49 -29.03
C SER A 255 -26.53 -24.54 -29.16
N GLY A 256 -27.44 -24.60 -28.19
CA GLY A 256 -28.66 -25.43 -28.26
C GLY A 256 -28.40 -26.93 -28.50
N GLY A 257 -27.25 -27.45 -28.06
CA GLY A 257 -26.83 -28.83 -28.26
C GLY A 257 -26.00 -29.09 -29.53
N GLY A 258 -25.95 -28.16 -30.48
CA GLY A 258 -24.99 -28.19 -31.60
C GLY A 258 -23.65 -27.59 -31.20
N TYR A 259 -22.55 -28.11 -31.75
CA TYR A 259 -21.21 -27.58 -31.48
C TYR A 259 -20.22 -27.73 -32.64
N ILE A 260 -19.19 -26.88 -32.58
CA ILE A 260 -17.96 -26.98 -33.34
C ILE A 260 -16.81 -27.08 -32.33
N ARG A 261 -15.98 -28.11 -32.44
CA ARG A 261 -14.82 -28.33 -31.58
C ARG A 261 -13.54 -28.47 -32.39
N ILE A 262 -12.49 -27.75 -32.00
CA ILE A 262 -11.13 -27.87 -32.54
C ILE A 262 -10.24 -28.38 -31.42
N LYS A 263 -9.73 -29.62 -31.53
CA LYS A 263 -8.92 -30.27 -30.49
C LYS A 263 -8.08 -31.40 -31.07
N ASP A 264 -6.84 -31.57 -30.59
CA ASP A 264 -5.93 -32.66 -31.00
C ASP A 264 -5.72 -32.75 -32.53
N GLY A 265 -5.71 -31.60 -33.22
CA GLY A 265 -5.63 -31.52 -34.69
C GLY A 265 -6.92 -31.87 -35.43
N ASN A 266 -7.99 -32.23 -34.73
CA ASN A 266 -9.28 -32.59 -35.30
C ASN A 266 -10.27 -31.42 -35.27
N ILE A 267 -11.17 -31.40 -36.25
CA ILE A 267 -12.34 -30.50 -36.29
C ILE A 267 -13.60 -31.38 -36.25
N GLU A 268 -14.42 -31.18 -35.24
CA GLU A 268 -15.70 -31.88 -35.08
C GLU A 268 -16.86 -30.89 -35.25
N ILE A 269 -17.85 -31.28 -36.05
CA ILE A 269 -19.06 -30.47 -36.31
C ILE A 269 -20.25 -31.39 -36.08
N HIS A 270 -20.89 -31.27 -34.92
CA HIS A 270 -22.05 -32.07 -34.54
C HIS A 270 -23.27 -31.19 -34.31
N ALA A 271 -24.43 -31.62 -34.82
CA ALA A 271 -25.70 -30.96 -34.58
C ALA A 271 -26.82 -32.00 -34.43
N PRO A 272 -27.75 -31.83 -33.47
CA PRO A 272 -28.92 -32.71 -33.34
C PRO A 272 -29.94 -32.52 -34.48
N GLY A 273 -29.91 -31.37 -35.14
CA GLY A 273 -30.73 -31.05 -36.32
C GLY A 273 -29.95 -31.21 -37.62
N THR A 274 -30.12 -30.25 -38.53
CA THR A 274 -29.49 -30.26 -39.85
C THR A 274 -28.17 -29.49 -39.86
N ILE A 275 -27.14 -30.04 -40.51
CA ILE A 275 -25.93 -29.32 -40.90
C ILE A 275 -26.09 -28.89 -42.37
N ASP A 276 -26.44 -27.63 -42.62
CA ASP A 276 -26.61 -27.07 -43.97
C ASP A 276 -25.31 -26.44 -44.48
N ILE A 277 -24.66 -27.07 -45.47
CA ILE A 277 -23.39 -26.61 -46.04
C ILE A 277 -23.62 -26.10 -47.47
N LYS A 278 -23.61 -24.78 -47.64
CA LYS A 278 -23.77 -24.09 -48.93
C LYS A 278 -22.42 -23.58 -49.47
N GLY A 279 -22.11 -23.92 -50.72
CA GLY A 279 -20.90 -23.45 -51.40
C GLY A 279 -20.81 -23.97 -52.84
N ALA A 280 -20.26 -23.15 -53.75
CA ALA A 280 -20.11 -23.52 -55.17
C ALA A 280 -19.10 -24.65 -55.41
N LYS A 281 -18.14 -24.85 -54.49
CA LYS A 281 -17.11 -25.90 -54.57
C LYS A 281 -16.84 -26.45 -53.16
N LYS A 282 -16.80 -27.77 -53.02
CA LYS A 282 -16.40 -28.48 -51.80
C LYS A 282 -15.21 -29.37 -52.13
N MET A 283 -14.04 -29.07 -51.59
CA MET A 283 -12.81 -29.83 -51.83
C MET A 283 -12.35 -30.49 -50.54
N PHE A 284 -12.07 -31.79 -50.58
CA PHE A 284 -11.53 -32.57 -49.46
C PHE A 284 -10.17 -33.13 -49.89
N SER A 285 -9.12 -32.31 -49.78
CA SER A 285 -7.77 -32.62 -50.27
C SER A 285 -6.81 -32.93 -49.14
N GLY A 286 -6.91 -34.13 -48.53
CA GLY A 286 -5.96 -34.62 -47.52
C GLY A 286 -5.75 -33.73 -46.29
N PRO A 287 -4.91 -34.16 -45.33
CA PRO A 287 -4.58 -33.37 -44.14
C PRO A 287 -3.56 -32.24 -44.45
N ALA A 288 -3.71 -31.10 -43.78
CA ALA A 288 -2.77 -29.99 -43.77
C ALA A 288 -2.65 -29.42 -42.34
N GLN A 289 -1.56 -28.69 -42.04
CA GLN A 289 -1.30 -28.14 -40.70
C GLN A 289 -0.78 -26.70 -40.75
N LEU A 290 -1.04 -25.94 -39.69
CA LEU A 290 -0.47 -24.62 -39.44
C LEU A 290 0.23 -24.66 -38.08
N ASN A 291 1.55 -24.49 -38.05
CA ASN A 291 2.31 -24.38 -36.81
C ASN A 291 2.28 -22.94 -36.31
N ARG A 292 1.93 -22.74 -35.05
CA ARG A 292 1.97 -21.44 -34.36
C ARG A 292 2.90 -21.52 -33.16
N GLU A 293 3.72 -20.49 -32.99
CA GLU A 293 4.44 -20.24 -31.74
C GLU A 293 3.54 -19.46 -30.77
N SER A 294 3.29 -20.02 -29.59
CA SER A 294 2.59 -19.31 -28.52
C SER A 294 3.53 -18.29 -27.87
N PRO A 295 3.06 -17.09 -27.49
CA PRO A 295 3.88 -16.15 -26.74
C PRO A 295 4.36 -16.81 -25.44
N ALA A 296 5.64 -16.68 -25.12
CA ALA A 296 6.16 -17.07 -23.82
C ALA A 296 5.50 -16.18 -22.75
N TRP A 297 4.85 -16.80 -21.75
CA TRP A 297 4.33 -16.06 -20.61
C TRP A 297 5.49 -15.49 -19.79
N PRO A 298 5.42 -14.24 -19.33
CA PRO A 298 6.43 -13.71 -18.41
C PRO A 298 6.34 -14.51 -17.10
N GLU A 299 7.40 -15.26 -16.78
CA GLU A 299 7.50 -15.92 -15.48
C GLU A 299 7.55 -14.85 -14.40
N SER A 300 6.51 -14.83 -13.55
CA SER A 300 6.41 -13.92 -12.43
C SER A 300 7.38 -14.32 -11.33
N SER A 301 8.62 -13.88 -11.44
CA SER A 301 9.46 -13.66 -10.27
C SER A 301 10.36 -12.47 -10.52
N VAL A 302 10.20 -11.41 -9.69
CA VAL A 302 11.23 -10.37 -9.60
C VAL A 302 12.32 -10.95 -8.73
N THR A 303 13.19 -11.73 -9.35
CA THR A 303 14.40 -12.26 -8.69
C THR A 303 15.51 -11.24 -8.83
N GLN A 304 16.30 -11.09 -7.77
CA GLN A 304 17.56 -10.37 -7.81
C GLN A 304 18.68 -11.40 -7.86
N SER A 305 19.67 -11.21 -8.73
CA SER A 305 20.83 -12.11 -8.73
C SER A 305 21.64 -11.88 -7.47
N LEU A 306 21.69 -12.90 -6.60
CA LEU A 306 22.56 -12.96 -5.43
C LEU A 306 23.67 -13.98 -5.70
N SER A 307 24.86 -13.77 -5.17
CA SER A 307 25.94 -14.74 -5.31
C SER A 307 26.67 -14.93 -4.00
N PHE A 308 26.83 -16.20 -3.60
CA PHE A 308 27.60 -16.59 -2.43
C PHE A 308 28.99 -17.03 -2.85
N PHE A 309 30.02 -16.53 -2.18
CA PHE A 309 31.37 -17.04 -2.34
C PHE A 309 31.69 -18.02 -1.21
N ALA A 310 32.01 -19.25 -1.58
CA ALA A 310 32.45 -20.28 -0.63
C ALA A 310 33.92 -20.61 -0.88
N GLY A 311 34.81 -19.90 -0.17
CA GLY A 311 36.25 -20.10 -0.20
C GLY A 311 36.75 -21.18 0.76
N ASN A 312 37.98 -21.65 0.55
CA ASN A 312 38.68 -22.59 1.43
C ASN A 312 39.36 -21.91 2.63
N THR A 313 39.54 -20.59 2.59
CA THR A 313 40.16 -19.79 3.66
C THR A 313 39.49 -18.42 3.75
N ASN A 314 39.65 -17.76 4.90
CA ASN A 314 39.02 -16.47 5.18
C ASN A 314 39.85 -15.25 4.71
N ALA A 315 41.09 -15.47 4.27
CA ALA A 315 42.07 -14.40 4.01
C ALA A 315 42.55 -14.36 2.55
N GLY A 316 41.82 -14.96 1.60
CA GLY A 316 42.16 -14.84 0.19
C GLY A 316 41.13 -15.50 -0.71
N SER A 317 40.74 -14.80 -1.77
CA SER A 317 39.90 -15.31 -2.87
C SER A 317 40.60 -16.40 -3.72
N SER A 318 41.69 -16.99 -3.24
CA SER A 318 42.63 -17.79 -4.04
C SER A 318 42.46 -19.30 -3.90
N GLY A 319 41.41 -19.78 -3.23
CA GLY A 319 41.07 -21.20 -3.22
C GLY A 319 39.58 -21.47 -3.11
N ALA A 320 38.90 -21.55 -4.25
CA ALA A 320 37.54 -22.07 -4.31
C ALA A 320 37.54 -23.59 -4.13
N TRP A 321 36.44 -24.14 -3.60
CA TRP A 321 36.21 -25.58 -3.56
C TRP A 321 35.78 -26.12 -4.95
N ALA A 322 36.63 -25.91 -5.97
CA ALA A 322 36.35 -26.33 -7.34
C ALA A 322 36.09 -27.84 -7.39
N GLY A 323 34.95 -28.23 -7.96
CA GLY A 323 34.50 -29.63 -8.02
C GLY A 323 33.74 -30.11 -6.78
N MET A 324 33.53 -29.28 -5.75
CA MET A 324 32.77 -29.66 -4.56
C MET A 324 31.26 -29.60 -4.82
N PRO A 325 30.52 -30.71 -4.64
CA PRO A 325 29.07 -30.66 -4.70
C PRO A 325 28.49 -29.89 -3.50
N TYR A 326 27.45 -29.13 -3.75
CA TYR A 326 26.71 -28.39 -2.73
C TYR A 326 25.20 -28.57 -2.90
N LYS A 327 24.48 -28.43 -1.79
CA LYS A 327 23.03 -28.25 -1.73
C LYS A 327 22.72 -26.88 -1.15
N LEU A 328 21.77 -26.20 -1.74
CA LEU A 328 21.31 -24.88 -1.32
C LEU A 328 19.88 -24.98 -0.83
N TYR A 329 19.62 -24.41 0.35
CA TYR A 329 18.30 -24.34 0.95
C TYR A 329 17.92 -22.88 1.22
N ALA A 330 16.62 -22.56 1.14
CA ALA A 330 16.04 -21.29 1.56
C ALA A 330 14.92 -21.57 2.57
N GLY A 331 14.98 -20.99 3.77
CA GLY A 331 14.01 -21.26 4.84
C GLY A 331 13.82 -22.75 5.17
N GLY A 332 14.88 -23.56 5.01
CA GLY A 332 14.88 -25.00 5.21
C GLY A 332 14.42 -25.87 4.03
N SER A 333 13.93 -25.28 2.94
CA SER A 333 13.55 -26.02 1.71
C SER A 333 14.69 -26.03 0.71
N MET A 334 15.01 -27.18 0.10
CA MET A 334 16.08 -27.28 -0.90
C MET A 334 15.65 -26.58 -2.19
N ILE A 335 16.40 -25.56 -2.61
CA ILE A 335 16.13 -24.75 -3.80
C ILE A 335 17.14 -24.97 -4.93
N GLY A 336 18.25 -25.65 -4.65
CA GLY A 336 19.26 -25.94 -5.67
C GLY A 336 20.28 -26.97 -5.23
N GLN A 337 20.92 -27.61 -6.19
CA GLN A 337 22.10 -28.45 -5.99
C GLN A 337 23.02 -28.30 -7.20
N GLY A 338 24.33 -28.37 -6.98
CA GLY A 338 25.29 -28.18 -8.05
C GLY A 338 26.70 -28.59 -7.66
N VAL A 339 27.63 -28.43 -8.59
CA VAL A 339 29.06 -28.61 -8.36
C VAL A 339 29.71 -27.25 -8.52
N MET A 340 30.45 -26.82 -7.49
CA MET A 340 31.10 -25.52 -7.47
C MET A 340 32.21 -25.44 -8.52
N ASP A 341 32.28 -24.35 -9.25
CA ASP A 341 33.31 -24.13 -10.26
C ASP A 341 34.61 -23.56 -9.64
N LYS A 342 35.58 -23.20 -10.49
CA LYS A 342 36.86 -22.62 -10.05
C LYS A 342 36.72 -21.23 -9.40
N SER A 343 35.58 -20.56 -9.58
CA SER A 343 35.31 -19.25 -9.00
C SER A 343 34.78 -19.32 -7.57
N GLY A 344 34.27 -20.47 -7.14
CA GLY A 344 33.72 -20.63 -5.78
C GLY A 344 32.36 -19.96 -5.60
N MET A 345 31.78 -19.45 -6.68
CA MET A 345 30.54 -18.69 -6.68
C MET A 345 29.33 -19.61 -6.82
N ILE A 346 28.34 -19.39 -5.99
CA ILE A 346 27.02 -20.02 -6.07
C ILE A 346 26.02 -18.91 -6.38
N ALA A 347 25.52 -18.89 -7.62
CA ALA A 347 24.49 -17.94 -8.04
C ALA A 347 23.11 -18.39 -7.54
N VAL A 348 22.32 -17.42 -7.09
CA VAL A 348 20.98 -17.63 -6.54
C VAL A 348 20.06 -16.54 -7.02
N ASP A 349 18.94 -16.93 -7.60
CA ASP A 349 17.84 -16.04 -7.90
C ASP A 349 17.10 -15.70 -6.59
N HIS A 350 17.49 -14.59 -5.97
CA HIS A 350 17.00 -14.18 -4.66
C HIS A 350 15.61 -13.57 -4.74
N HIS A 351 14.69 -14.09 -3.94
CA HIS A 351 13.37 -13.51 -3.73
C HIS A 351 13.38 -12.59 -2.49
N PRO A 352 12.88 -11.34 -2.55
CA PRO A 352 12.96 -10.37 -1.45
C PRO A 352 12.34 -10.81 -0.11
N THR A 353 11.53 -11.86 -0.10
CA THR A 353 10.91 -12.43 1.11
C THR A 353 11.72 -13.55 1.76
N THR A 354 12.80 -14.02 1.13
CA THR A 354 13.67 -15.06 1.67
C THR A 354 14.66 -14.45 2.66
N SER A 355 14.57 -14.83 3.93
CA SER A 355 15.37 -14.24 5.02
C SER A 355 16.71 -14.93 5.26
N ASP A 356 16.87 -16.17 4.82
CA ASP A 356 17.96 -17.05 5.18
C ASP A 356 18.17 -18.13 4.13
N TYR A 357 19.44 -18.43 3.87
CA TYR A 357 19.90 -19.53 3.04
C TYR A 357 20.81 -20.46 3.84
N THR A 358 20.84 -21.72 3.46
CA THR A 358 21.83 -22.68 3.93
C THR A 358 22.55 -23.28 2.73
N VAL A 359 23.89 -23.23 2.72
CA VAL A 359 24.73 -23.98 1.78
C VAL A 359 25.35 -25.16 2.51
N GLU A 360 25.04 -26.37 2.07
CA GLU A 360 25.60 -27.62 2.61
C GLU A 360 26.54 -28.22 1.56
N LEU A 361 27.83 -28.32 1.89
CA LEU A 361 28.84 -28.96 1.05
C LEU A 361 28.86 -30.47 1.31
N ALA A 362 29.20 -31.26 0.28
CA ALA A 362 29.26 -32.72 0.38
C ALA A 362 30.29 -33.24 1.41
N ASN A 363 31.26 -32.41 1.83
CA ASN A 363 32.21 -32.73 2.89
C ASN A 363 31.63 -32.53 4.31
N GLY A 364 30.34 -32.21 4.43
CA GLY A 364 29.62 -32.04 5.70
C GLY A 364 29.70 -30.63 6.29
N ILE A 365 30.36 -29.68 5.61
CA ILE A 365 30.40 -28.28 6.04
C ILE A 365 29.08 -27.61 5.66
N ARG A 366 28.48 -26.91 6.63
CA ARG A 366 27.23 -26.17 6.46
C ARG A 366 27.45 -24.68 6.75
N TYR A 367 27.00 -23.83 5.85
CA TYR A 367 26.99 -22.37 5.99
C TYR A 367 25.56 -21.87 6.06
N ASP A 368 25.20 -21.19 7.15
CA ASP A 368 23.92 -20.49 7.25
C ASP A 368 24.15 -19.00 6.95
N ILE A 369 23.46 -18.51 5.91
CA ILE A 369 23.65 -17.20 5.31
C ILE A 369 22.36 -16.38 5.49
N PRO A 370 22.30 -15.45 6.44
CA PRO A 370 21.15 -14.54 6.58
C PRO A 370 21.15 -13.49 5.46
N VAL A 371 20.00 -13.24 4.84
CA VAL A 371 19.84 -12.28 3.71
C VAL A 371 18.83 -11.17 4.05
N GLY A 372 18.73 -10.78 5.33
CA GLY A 372 17.85 -9.69 5.78
C GLY A 372 18.32 -9.05 7.08
N GLY A 373 17.58 -8.02 7.55
CA GLY A 373 17.87 -7.16 8.71
C GLY A 373 17.91 -7.84 10.10
N GLN A 374 18.31 -9.10 10.17
CA GLN A 374 18.54 -9.85 11.41
C GLN A 374 19.94 -9.63 12.01
N TYR A 375 20.74 -8.69 11.50
CA TYR A 375 21.90 -8.20 12.25
C TYR A 375 21.43 -7.29 13.39
N LYS A 376 21.09 -7.90 14.54
CA LYS A 376 20.98 -7.17 15.81
C LYS A 376 22.38 -7.00 16.40
N GLY A 377 23.09 -5.94 16.00
CA GLY A 377 24.43 -5.61 16.53
C GLY A 377 25.00 -4.31 15.95
N GLU A 378 26.17 -3.88 16.45
CA GLU A 378 26.92 -2.72 15.98
C GLU A 378 27.28 -2.84 14.48
N ASN A 379 27.03 -1.78 13.68
CA ASN A 379 27.21 -1.79 12.23
C ASN A 379 28.62 -2.24 11.77
N LYS A 380 29.67 -1.83 12.48
CA LYS A 380 31.06 -2.21 12.20
C LYS A 380 31.29 -3.73 12.27
N ASN A 381 30.56 -4.40 13.15
CA ASN A 381 30.61 -5.85 13.32
C ASN A 381 29.84 -6.59 12.22
N ALA A 382 28.79 -5.97 11.66
CA ALA A 382 28.07 -6.50 10.50
C ALA A 382 28.94 -6.44 9.23
N GLU A 383 29.70 -5.35 9.03
CA GLU A 383 30.67 -5.23 7.93
C GLU A 383 31.76 -6.30 8.01
N LEU A 384 32.31 -6.56 9.20
CA LEU A 384 33.30 -7.63 9.41
C LEU A 384 32.70 -9.04 9.20
N ALA A 385 31.46 -9.27 9.59
CA ALA A 385 30.80 -10.55 9.31
C ALA A 385 30.55 -10.75 7.81
N ASN A 386 30.19 -9.68 7.09
CA ASN A 386 29.96 -9.70 5.64
C ASN A 386 31.26 -9.85 4.83
N SER A 387 32.42 -9.52 5.40
CA SER A 387 33.73 -9.78 4.81
C SER A 387 34.30 -11.16 5.14
N GLY A 388 33.48 -12.06 5.72
CA GLY A 388 33.83 -13.47 5.97
C GLY A 388 34.28 -13.77 7.41
N PHE A 389 34.41 -12.79 8.31
CA PHE A 389 34.84 -13.06 9.69
C PHE A 389 33.74 -13.72 10.53
N HIS A 390 33.73 -15.06 10.51
CA HIS A 390 32.84 -15.88 11.30
C HIS A 390 33.31 -16.03 12.76
N ARG A 391 32.33 -16.26 13.63
CA ARG A 391 32.54 -16.48 15.06
C ARG A 391 33.12 -17.87 15.30
N HIS A 392 34.05 -18.00 16.24
CA HIS A 392 34.42 -19.29 16.82
C HIS A 392 34.08 -19.31 18.32
N GLU A 393 33.22 -20.23 18.76
CA GLU A 393 33.13 -20.55 20.19
C GLU A 393 34.23 -21.58 20.50
N SER A 394 35.21 -21.23 21.33
CA SER A 394 36.11 -22.21 21.91
C SER A 394 35.48 -22.79 23.17
N LYS A 395 35.66 -24.09 23.41
CA LYS A 395 35.29 -24.70 24.70
C LYS A 395 36.18 -24.12 25.79
N THR A 396 35.58 -23.77 26.93
CA THR A 396 36.28 -23.20 28.10
C THR A 396 37.24 -24.23 28.70
N HIS A 397 38.53 -23.89 28.76
CA HIS A 397 39.54 -24.59 29.55
C HIS A 397 39.70 -23.87 30.90
N PRO A 398 39.91 -24.57 32.03
CA PRO A 398 39.99 -23.96 33.36
C PRO A 398 41.11 -22.92 33.54
N ASP A 399 42.11 -22.91 32.66
CA ASP A 399 43.24 -21.96 32.69
C ASP A 399 43.06 -20.75 31.76
N VAL A 400 41.90 -20.60 31.11
CA VAL A 400 41.62 -19.51 30.15
C VAL A 400 40.48 -18.64 30.67
N ASN A 401 40.80 -17.40 31.06
CA ASN A 401 39.79 -16.39 31.40
C ASN A 401 38.85 -16.13 30.21
N GLN A 402 37.56 -15.89 30.50
CA GLN A 402 36.56 -15.65 29.45
C GLN A 402 37.00 -14.51 28.52
N PRO A 403 36.91 -14.67 27.19
CA PRO A 403 37.11 -13.54 26.29
C PRO A 403 35.98 -12.53 26.51
N GLY A 404 36.28 -11.25 26.29
CA GLY A 404 35.33 -10.14 26.41
C GLY A 404 34.10 -10.27 25.50
N THR A 405 33.31 -9.18 25.41
CA THR A 405 32.05 -9.11 24.67
C THR A 405 32.08 -9.82 23.31
N ARG A 406 30.93 -10.34 22.90
CA ARG A 406 30.72 -11.25 21.74
C ARG A 406 31.27 -10.77 20.37
N SER A 407 31.80 -9.54 20.29
CA SER A 407 32.46 -8.90 19.14
C SER A 407 34.00 -8.94 19.15
N PHE A 408 34.63 -9.14 20.33
CA PHE A 408 36.08 -8.95 20.55
C PHE A 408 36.97 -9.75 19.60
N PHE A 409 36.54 -10.96 19.21
CA PHE A 409 37.33 -11.84 18.34
C PHE A 409 37.40 -11.35 16.90
N ARG A 410 36.33 -10.73 16.38
CA ARG A 410 36.30 -10.18 15.01
C ARG A 410 37.17 -8.93 14.93
N ASP A 411 37.10 -8.07 15.94
CA ASP A 411 37.93 -6.86 16.00
C ASP A 411 39.42 -7.21 16.13
N SER A 412 39.76 -8.19 16.97
CA SER A 412 41.15 -8.66 17.14
C SER A 412 41.73 -9.30 15.86
N TYR A 413 40.92 -10.08 15.13
CA TYR A 413 41.34 -10.65 13.85
C TYR A 413 41.46 -9.60 12.75
N ALA A 414 40.53 -8.65 12.70
CA ALA A 414 40.60 -7.54 11.77
C ALA A 414 41.86 -6.68 11.98
N SER A 415 42.24 -6.40 13.24
CA SER A 415 43.47 -5.67 13.55
C SER A 415 44.76 -6.44 13.24
N LEU A 416 44.73 -7.78 13.28
CA LEU A 416 45.86 -8.60 12.87
C LEU A 416 46.07 -8.62 11.35
N ASN A 417 44.97 -8.58 10.58
CA ASN A 417 45.02 -8.57 9.12
C ASN A 417 45.20 -7.16 8.53
N ASN A 418 44.87 -6.12 9.29
CA ASN A 418 45.12 -4.71 8.96
C ASN A 418 45.82 -4.03 10.16
N PRO A 419 47.11 -4.32 10.42
CA PRO A 419 47.83 -3.59 11.45
C PRO A 419 47.92 -2.12 11.04
N ASP A 420 47.58 -1.21 11.96
CA ASP A 420 47.79 0.22 11.73
C ASP A 420 49.25 0.44 11.34
N SER A 421 49.49 1.11 10.21
CA SER A 421 50.83 1.54 9.83
C SER A 421 51.37 2.42 10.93
N GLU A 422 52.48 2.04 11.57
CA GLU A 422 53.17 2.90 12.53
C GLU A 422 53.47 4.26 11.87
N GLU A 423 52.77 5.31 12.30
CA GLU A 423 53.17 6.69 12.06
C GLU A 423 54.43 6.96 12.90
N ASN A 424 55.53 7.17 12.18
CA ASN A 424 56.78 7.76 12.66
C ASN A 424 56.68 9.29 12.64
#